data_AF-A0A812DH64-F1
#
_entry.id   AF-A0A812DH64-F1
#
_cell.length_a   1.000
_cell.length_b   1.000
_cell.length_c   1.000
_cell.angle_alpha   90.00
_cell.angle_beta   90.00
_cell.angle_gamma   90.00
#
_symmetry.space_group_name_H-M   'P 1'
#
loop_
_entity.id
_entity.type
_entity.pdbx_description
1 polymer ?
#
loop_
_entity_poly.entity_id
_entity_poly.type
_entity_poly.pdbx_seq_one_letter_code
_entity_poly.pdbx_strand_id
1 'polypeptide(L)'
;MATSLKLSVCWRFALPCLIGDNFTRTGGAFLFYQQRRHKKKRSNRIPSWQVKQMESQTETGLTFQNEAFLEKVIHHQYESVLKSPLKEEPWERGIWTKEPRTLRTGVLALKLGIIPQWTKDGTKIYTTLLQVLDNHVISYKSPREAASLVSMPPYHSNKYGVAVVGALGSDPRQFTPEYNALFEKTGLPPKKKLGRFYVTPNAAIQPGTPLTCMHFRVGDYVDVQAKTIDRGFQGVIKRWGMKGLPASHGVTKAHRRMGSIGGRPNRAAFKKGKKMPGHMGNDIVMLLGLKIWRINTKYNILYVSGPNVPGPVHGFVRVMDTGLHYKMNIANPPPMPTCYAEDLPEEISEDLFDEDLFQFSSPSITYSESDK
;
A
#
# COMPACT_ATOMS: atom_id res chain seq x y z
N MET A 1 -24.37 66.42 -34.02
CA MET A 1 -23.58 65.76 -32.96
C MET A 1 -24.46 64.75 -32.25
N ALA A 2 -23.89 63.59 -31.91
CA ALA A 2 -24.45 62.51 -31.10
C ALA A 2 -25.60 61.66 -31.71
N THR A 3 -25.16 60.47 -32.11
CA THR A 3 -25.87 59.25 -32.52
C THR A 3 -26.56 58.53 -31.36
N SER A 4 -27.76 57.99 -31.59
CA SER A 4 -28.39 56.94 -30.77
C SER A 4 -28.94 55.85 -31.71
N LEU A 5 -28.37 54.64 -31.61
CA LEU A 5 -28.74 53.46 -32.37
C LEU A 5 -29.55 52.51 -31.48
N LYS A 6 -30.79 52.27 -31.88
CA LYS A 6 -31.62 51.11 -31.52
C LYS A 6 -31.04 49.85 -32.20
N LEU A 7 -31.11 48.69 -31.54
CA LEU A 7 -31.84 47.52 -32.06
C LEU A 7 -31.73 46.31 -31.13
N SER A 8 -32.88 45.66 -31.03
CA SER A 8 -33.26 44.51 -30.22
C SER A 8 -32.84 43.17 -30.84
N VAL A 9 -32.41 42.27 -29.95
CA VAL A 9 -32.69 40.82 -29.86
C VAL A 9 -33.40 40.16 -31.03
N CYS A 10 -32.78 39.15 -31.66
CA CYS A 10 -33.47 37.95 -32.17
C CYS A 10 -32.47 36.81 -32.56
N TRP A 11 -32.98 35.57 -32.57
CA TRP A 11 -32.44 34.27 -33.11
C TRP A 11 -31.62 33.39 -32.16
N ARG A 12 -31.82 32.06 -32.07
CA ARG A 12 -32.82 31.10 -32.58
C ARG A 12 -32.65 29.76 -31.83
N PHE A 13 -33.72 28.96 -31.82
CA PHE A 13 -33.87 27.61 -31.24
C PHE A 13 -33.10 26.48 -31.97
N ALA A 14 -32.64 25.50 -31.17
CA ALA A 14 -32.71 24.02 -31.26
C ALA A 14 -32.31 23.19 -32.52
N LEU A 15 -31.34 22.26 -32.29
CA LEU A 15 -31.23 20.79 -32.64
C LEU A 15 -31.50 20.27 -34.09
N PRO A 16 -31.17 19.00 -34.45
CA PRO A 16 -30.06 18.09 -34.11
C PRO A 16 -29.32 17.59 -35.39
N CYS A 17 -28.21 16.87 -35.24
CA CYS A 17 -27.43 16.31 -36.36
C CYS A 17 -27.57 14.78 -36.41
N LEU A 18 -28.17 14.26 -37.49
CA LEU A 18 -28.20 12.86 -37.87
C LEU A 18 -28.18 12.77 -39.42
N ILE A 19 -27.56 11.69 -39.89
CA ILE A 19 -27.51 11.15 -41.27
C ILE A 19 -26.37 11.71 -42.15
N GLY A 20 -25.49 10.80 -42.55
CA GLY A 20 -24.38 11.03 -43.45
C GLY A 20 -24.79 11.05 -44.91
N ASP A 21 -23.82 11.35 -45.78
CA ASP A 21 -23.50 10.57 -46.98
C ASP A 21 -22.49 11.35 -47.85
N ASN A 22 -21.72 10.57 -48.61
CA ASN A 22 -20.99 10.95 -49.82
C ASN A 22 -19.64 11.65 -49.65
N PHE A 23 -18.65 10.78 -49.44
CA PHE A 23 -17.23 11.01 -49.62
C PHE A 23 -16.86 10.92 -51.11
N THR A 24 -16.77 12.05 -51.81
CA THR A 24 -15.88 12.21 -52.98
C THR A 24 -15.48 13.68 -53.13
N ARG A 25 -14.21 14.01 -52.84
CA ARG A 25 -13.57 15.16 -53.47
C ARG A 25 -12.06 14.97 -53.59
N THR A 26 -11.67 14.92 -54.85
CA THR A 26 -10.34 14.98 -55.44
C THR A 26 -9.55 16.23 -55.00
N GLY A 27 -8.25 16.06 -54.78
CA GLY A 27 -7.22 17.07 -55.04
C GLY A 27 -6.91 18.07 -53.93
N GLY A 28 -5.66 18.03 -53.44
CA GLY A 28 -5.04 19.13 -52.69
C GLY A 28 -4.74 18.84 -51.23
N ALA A 29 -3.79 17.93 -50.95
CA ALA A 29 -3.26 17.72 -49.61
C ALA A 29 -2.34 18.88 -49.19
N PHE A 30 -2.92 20.00 -48.72
CA PHE A 30 -2.21 20.88 -47.80
C PHE A 30 -2.23 20.23 -46.42
N LEU A 31 -1.21 19.42 -46.14
CA LEU A 31 -0.89 18.95 -44.80
C LEU A 31 -0.53 20.16 -43.94
N PHE A 32 -1.54 20.80 -43.33
CA PHE A 32 -1.32 21.66 -42.18
C PHE A 32 -0.78 20.78 -41.06
N TYR A 33 0.54 20.65 -41.01
CA TYR A 33 1.26 20.09 -39.89
C TYR A 33 1.07 21.04 -38.71
N GLN A 34 -0.05 20.91 -37.99
CA GLN A 34 -0.19 21.52 -36.67
C GLN A 34 0.86 20.86 -35.78
N GLN A 35 2.04 21.47 -35.71
CA GLN A 35 2.98 21.22 -34.63
C GLN A 35 2.21 21.47 -33.34
N ARG A 36 1.79 20.39 -32.67
CA ARG A 36 1.42 20.43 -31.25
C ARG A 36 2.68 20.85 -30.50
N ARG A 37 2.90 22.16 -30.37
CA ARG A 37 3.89 22.71 -29.47
C ARG A 37 3.50 22.19 -28.09
N HIS A 38 4.27 21.22 -27.57
CA HIS A 38 4.20 20.88 -26.17
C HIS A 38 4.44 22.18 -25.40
N LYS A 39 3.38 22.77 -24.85
CA LYS A 39 3.52 23.88 -23.90
C LYS A 39 4.42 23.34 -22.80
N LYS A 40 5.67 23.82 -22.74
CA LYS A 40 6.54 23.58 -21.59
C LYS A 40 5.71 23.95 -20.37
N LYS A 41 5.46 22.98 -19.47
CA LYS A 41 4.82 23.29 -18.18
C LYS A 41 5.64 24.43 -17.59
N ARG A 42 5.03 25.61 -17.40
CA ARG A 42 5.66 26.72 -16.69
C ARG A 42 6.14 26.12 -15.36
N SER A 43 7.40 26.33 -14.99
CA SER A 43 7.85 25.84 -13.68
C SER A 43 7.00 26.54 -12.63
N ASN A 44 6.27 25.80 -11.81
CA ASN A 44 5.51 26.32 -10.67
C ASN A 44 6.44 26.80 -9.54
N ARG A 45 7.60 27.38 -9.86
CA ARG A 45 8.42 28.04 -8.85
C ARG A 45 7.74 29.36 -8.55
N ILE A 46 7.16 29.42 -7.36
CA ILE A 46 6.64 30.66 -6.78
C ILE A 46 7.77 31.70 -6.90
N PRO A 47 7.48 32.89 -7.49
CA PRO A 47 8.46 33.96 -7.60
C PRO A 47 9.08 34.26 -6.22
N SER A 48 10.38 34.54 -6.17
CA SER A 48 11.11 34.77 -4.90
C SER A 48 10.59 35.96 -4.08
N TRP A 49 9.93 36.91 -4.72
CA TRP A 49 9.34 38.12 -4.11
C TRP A 49 7.92 37.89 -3.58
N GLN A 50 7.28 36.78 -3.94
CA GLN A 50 6.02 36.39 -3.33
C GLN A 50 6.34 35.83 -1.93
N VAL A 51 6.04 36.63 -0.91
CA VAL A 51 6.14 36.23 0.49
C VAL A 51 5.31 34.96 0.65
N LYS A 52 5.96 33.87 1.04
CA LYS A 52 5.23 32.65 1.42
C LYS A 52 4.47 33.00 2.69
N GLN A 53 3.15 32.88 2.66
CA GLN A 53 2.38 32.88 3.91
C GLN A 53 2.95 31.75 4.78
N MET A 54 3.47 32.12 5.95
CA MET A 54 3.89 31.14 6.93
C MET A 54 2.63 30.63 7.62
N GLU A 55 2.03 29.60 7.05
CA GLU A 55 1.06 28.78 7.80
C GLU A 55 1.86 28.04 8.87
N SER A 56 1.72 28.46 10.13
CA SER A 56 2.26 27.67 11.23
C SER A 56 1.39 26.40 11.34
N GLN A 57 1.99 25.23 11.10
CA GLN A 57 1.30 23.95 11.26
C GLN A 57 0.88 23.66 12.71
N THR A 58 1.51 24.36 13.65
CA THR A 58 1.22 24.30 15.08
C THR A 58 0.81 25.69 15.56
N GLU A 59 -0.17 25.73 16.46
CA GLU A 59 -0.55 26.96 17.15
C GLU A 59 0.60 27.37 18.08
N THR A 60 1.46 28.28 17.60
CA THR A 60 2.57 28.84 18.37
C THR A 60 2.00 29.78 19.45
N GLY A 61 1.47 29.21 20.53
CA GLY A 61 0.81 29.96 21.58
C GLY A 61 0.05 29.15 22.64
N LEU A 62 0.04 27.80 22.55
CA LEU A 62 -0.58 27.01 23.61
C LEU A 62 0.26 27.03 24.89
N THR A 63 -0.42 27.23 26.02
CA THR A 63 0.13 26.91 27.33
C THR A 63 0.16 25.39 27.51
N PHE A 64 1.08 24.90 28.35
CA PHE A 64 1.16 23.47 28.71
C PHE A 64 -0.17 22.93 29.27
N GLN A 65 -0.90 23.74 30.04
CA GLN A 65 -2.22 23.39 30.58
C GLN A 65 -3.26 23.16 29.46
N ASN A 66 -3.26 24.03 28.43
CA ASN A 66 -4.16 23.90 27.30
C ASN A 66 -3.81 22.69 26.44
N GLU A 67 -2.53 22.37 26.28
CA GLU A 67 -2.09 21.20 25.52
C GLU A 67 -2.57 19.91 26.19
N ALA A 68 -2.33 19.77 27.50
CA ALA A 68 -2.84 18.63 28.28
C ALA A 68 -4.38 18.56 28.28
N PHE A 69 -5.07 19.71 28.26
CA PHE A 69 -6.52 19.74 28.12
C PHE A 69 -6.98 19.21 26.76
N LEU A 70 -6.37 19.66 25.66
CA LEU A 70 -6.70 19.20 24.32
C LEU A 70 -6.44 17.71 24.13
N GLU A 71 -5.32 17.20 24.66
CA GLU A 71 -5.04 15.75 24.66
C GLU A 71 -6.15 14.96 25.35
N LYS A 72 -6.63 15.43 26.50
CA LYS A 72 -7.76 14.81 27.22
C LYS A 72 -9.06 14.89 26.42
N VAL A 73 -9.35 16.03 25.78
CA VAL A 73 -10.55 16.19 24.93
C VAL A 73 -10.52 15.22 23.75
N ILE A 74 -9.37 15.11 23.07
CA ILE A 74 -9.17 14.19 21.96
C ILE A 74 -9.32 12.75 22.43
N HIS A 75 -8.68 12.38 23.55
CA HIS A 75 -8.79 11.04 24.12
C HIS A 75 -10.26 10.71 24.41
N HIS A 76 -10.96 11.57 25.15
CA HIS A 76 -12.36 11.38 25.50
C HIS A 76 -13.28 11.28 24.27
N GLN A 77 -13.02 12.06 23.21
CA GLN A 77 -13.79 12.01 21.96
C GLN A 77 -13.71 10.62 21.31
N TYR A 78 -12.52 10.02 21.25
CA TYR A 78 -12.30 8.75 20.55
C TYR A 78 -12.34 7.51 21.44
N GLU A 79 -12.38 7.67 22.76
CA GLU A 79 -12.49 6.55 23.73
C GLU A 79 -13.77 5.73 23.52
N SER A 80 -14.88 6.39 23.18
CA SER A 80 -16.16 5.74 22.88
C SER A 80 -16.11 4.88 21.61
N VAL A 81 -15.32 5.29 20.63
CA VAL A 81 -15.21 4.64 19.31
C VAL A 81 -14.43 3.33 19.40
N LEU A 82 -13.54 3.20 20.38
CA LEU A 82 -12.80 1.95 20.64
C LEU A 82 -13.72 0.82 21.14
N LYS A 83 -14.90 1.12 21.69
CA LYS A 83 -15.82 0.14 22.29
C LYS A 83 -16.76 -0.51 21.27
N SER A 84 -17.27 0.25 20.30
CA SER A 84 -18.12 -0.27 19.23
C SER A 84 -18.00 0.62 17.99
N PRO A 85 -17.15 0.27 17.02
CA PRO A 85 -16.85 1.17 15.91
C PRO A 85 -17.92 1.20 14.82
N LEU A 86 -19.00 0.41 14.94
CA LEU A 86 -20.07 0.31 13.95
C LEU A 86 -21.26 1.18 14.36
N LYS A 87 -21.57 2.19 13.53
CA LYS A 87 -22.82 2.99 13.64
C LYS A 87 -24.01 2.31 12.96
N GLU A 88 -23.72 1.38 12.06
CA GLU A 88 -24.66 0.68 11.19
C GLU A 88 -24.62 -0.81 11.49
N GLU A 89 -25.69 -1.54 11.20
CA GLU A 89 -25.73 -3.00 11.33
C GLU A 89 -24.66 -3.68 10.45
N PRO A 90 -24.06 -4.78 10.92
CA PRO A 90 -23.03 -5.49 10.16
C PRO A 90 -23.59 -6.02 8.84
N TRP A 91 -22.83 -5.84 7.77
CA TRP A 91 -23.16 -6.44 6.47
C TRP A 91 -23.14 -7.97 6.54
N GLU A 92 -23.93 -8.59 5.66
CA GLU A 92 -23.94 -10.05 5.53
C GLU A 92 -22.54 -10.59 5.20
N ARG A 93 -22.13 -11.64 5.92
CA ARG A 93 -20.82 -12.26 5.76
C ARG A 93 -20.86 -13.20 4.54
N GLY A 94 -19.98 -12.96 3.57
CA GLY A 94 -19.87 -13.83 2.41
C GLY A 94 -19.13 -15.14 2.69
N ILE A 95 -19.31 -16.11 1.79
CA ILE A 95 -18.69 -17.44 1.86
C ILE A 95 -17.41 -17.46 1.04
N TRP A 96 -16.40 -18.22 1.51
CA TRP A 96 -15.18 -18.46 0.74
C TRP A 96 -15.47 -19.30 -0.51
N THR A 97 -15.28 -18.71 -1.69
CA THR A 97 -15.40 -19.41 -2.98
C THR A 97 -14.04 -19.62 -3.64
N LYS A 98 -13.83 -20.82 -4.20
CA LYS A 98 -12.62 -21.15 -4.97
C LYS A 98 -12.60 -20.45 -6.33
N GLU A 99 -13.75 -20.41 -7.01
CA GLU A 99 -13.92 -19.81 -8.34
C GLU A 99 -15.20 -18.96 -8.39
N PRO A 100 -15.13 -17.65 -8.71
CA PRO A 100 -13.92 -16.85 -8.83
C PRO A 100 -13.15 -16.79 -7.50
N ARG A 101 -11.82 -16.68 -7.59
CA ARG A 101 -10.95 -16.64 -6.41
C ARG A 101 -11.36 -15.49 -5.50
N THR A 102 -11.73 -15.84 -4.27
CA THR A 102 -12.04 -14.84 -3.24
C THR A 102 -10.78 -14.08 -2.87
N LEU A 103 -10.85 -12.76 -2.88
CA LEU A 103 -9.80 -11.86 -2.39
C LEU A 103 -10.37 -11.10 -1.20
N ARG A 104 -9.90 -11.45 -0.01
CA ARG A 104 -10.19 -10.67 1.20
C ARG A 104 -9.22 -9.50 1.35
N THR A 105 -9.51 -8.65 2.31
CA THR A 105 -8.59 -7.57 2.70
C THR A 105 -7.30 -8.12 3.29
N GLY A 106 -6.27 -7.28 3.27
CA GLY A 106 -5.08 -7.48 4.07
C GLY A 106 -5.02 -6.50 5.24
N VAL A 107 -3.90 -6.52 5.94
CA VAL A 107 -3.63 -5.62 7.08
C VAL A 107 -2.39 -4.77 6.82
N LEU A 108 -2.28 -3.67 7.56
CA LEU A 108 -1.06 -2.87 7.61
C LEU A 108 -0.34 -3.16 8.92
N ALA A 109 0.92 -3.53 8.85
CA ALA A 109 1.72 -3.85 10.03
C ALA A 109 2.97 -2.98 10.10
N LEU A 110 3.53 -2.84 11.29
CA LEU A 110 4.85 -2.26 11.52
C LEU A 110 5.88 -3.36 11.66
N LYS A 111 6.98 -3.24 10.93
CA LYS A 111 8.12 -4.16 11.07
C LYS A 111 8.88 -3.86 12.34
N LEU A 112 8.81 -4.70 13.37
CA LEU A 112 9.53 -4.48 14.63
C LEU A 112 10.98 -4.96 14.58
N GLY A 113 11.24 -6.09 13.93
CA GLY A 113 12.58 -6.69 13.97
C GLY A 113 12.59 -8.11 13.45
N ILE A 114 13.73 -8.77 13.61
CA ILE A 114 13.95 -10.14 13.15
C ILE A 114 14.44 -10.95 14.35
N ILE A 115 13.82 -12.09 14.61
CA ILE A 115 14.15 -13.01 15.71
C ILE A 115 14.37 -14.41 15.14
N PRO A 116 15.43 -15.13 15.56
CA PRO A 116 15.57 -16.54 15.23
C PRO A 116 14.58 -17.40 16.03
N GLN A 117 14.00 -18.40 15.37
CA GLN A 117 13.20 -19.46 15.97
C GLN A 117 13.76 -20.81 15.53
N TRP A 118 13.33 -21.87 16.20
CA TRP A 118 13.77 -23.23 15.94
C TRP A 118 12.56 -24.10 15.65
N THR A 119 12.70 -25.02 14.71
CA THR A 119 11.74 -26.09 14.48
C THR A 119 11.97 -27.23 15.47
N LYS A 120 11.01 -28.14 15.56
CA LYS A 120 11.16 -29.39 16.32
C LYS A 120 12.27 -30.28 15.77
N ASP A 121 12.59 -30.15 14.48
CA ASP A 121 13.73 -30.83 13.85
C ASP A 121 15.09 -30.27 14.31
N GLY A 122 15.11 -29.11 14.97
CA GLY A 122 16.32 -28.38 15.38
C GLY A 122 16.88 -27.46 14.30
N THR A 123 16.19 -27.28 13.18
CA THR A 123 16.61 -26.32 12.15
C THR A 123 16.31 -24.89 12.59
N LYS A 124 17.30 -23.99 12.40
CA LYS A 124 17.16 -22.57 12.73
C LYS A 124 16.46 -21.83 11.61
N ILE A 125 15.37 -21.13 11.93
CA ILE A 125 14.61 -20.27 11.03
C ILE A 125 14.70 -18.83 11.52
N TYR A 126 14.77 -17.87 10.60
CA TYR A 126 14.62 -16.45 10.93
C TYR A 126 13.19 -16.00 10.69
N THR A 127 12.61 -15.29 11.64
CA THR A 127 11.25 -14.75 11.54
C THR A 127 11.27 -13.23 11.69
N THR A 128 10.49 -12.53 10.89
CA THR A 128 10.28 -11.09 11.03
C THR A 128 9.01 -10.83 11.83
N LEU A 129 9.10 -9.97 12.83
CA LEU A 129 7.98 -9.52 13.64
C LEU A 129 7.23 -8.39 12.94
N LEU A 130 5.95 -8.59 12.67
CA LEU A 130 5.05 -7.60 12.09
C LEU A 130 3.91 -7.31 13.06
N GLN A 131 3.89 -6.12 13.64
CA GLN A 131 2.85 -5.72 14.59
C GLN A 131 1.70 -5.01 13.90
N VAL A 132 0.49 -5.51 14.09
CA VAL A 132 -0.75 -4.91 13.59
C VAL A 132 -1.26 -3.92 14.65
N LEU A 133 -1.15 -2.63 14.37
CA LEU A 133 -1.59 -1.55 15.27
C LEU A 133 -2.79 -0.81 14.71
N ASP A 134 -3.87 -0.74 15.49
CA ASP A 134 -5.10 0.01 15.25
C ASP A 134 -5.61 -0.02 13.81
N ASN A 135 -5.60 -1.20 13.18
CA ASN A 135 -6.08 -1.34 11.82
C ASN A 135 -7.60 -1.29 11.77
N HIS A 136 -8.14 -0.40 10.94
CA HIS A 136 -9.57 -0.30 10.71
C HIS A 136 -9.86 -0.10 9.22
N VAL A 137 -10.98 -0.63 8.76
CA VAL A 137 -11.49 -0.33 7.41
C VAL A 137 -12.10 1.07 7.44
N ILE A 138 -11.66 1.96 6.55
CA ILE A 138 -12.12 3.36 6.50
C ILE A 138 -13.21 3.55 5.46
N SER A 139 -13.04 2.92 4.30
CA SER A 139 -14.03 3.01 3.24
C SER A 139 -13.94 1.78 2.35
N TYR A 140 -15.09 1.40 1.81
CA TYR A 140 -15.21 0.39 0.79
C TYR A 140 -15.89 0.99 -0.43
N LYS A 141 -15.37 0.68 -1.62
CA LYS A 141 -15.97 1.04 -2.90
C LYS A 141 -16.31 -0.23 -3.66
N SER A 142 -17.56 -0.33 -4.10
CA SER A 142 -18.05 -1.45 -4.92
C SER A 142 -17.24 -1.56 -6.23
N PRO A 143 -17.20 -2.71 -6.92
CA PRO A 143 -16.42 -2.86 -8.16
C PRO A 143 -16.79 -1.83 -9.25
N ARG A 144 -18.08 -1.45 -9.31
CA ARG A 144 -18.58 -0.44 -10.26
C ARG A 144 -18.04 0.95 -9.93
N GLU A 145 -18.07 1.35 -8.66
CA GLU A 145 -17.49 2.62 -8.22
C GLU A 145 -15.97 2.63 -8.34
N ALA A 146 -15.33 1.51 -7.98
CA ALA A 146 -13.89 1.36 -8.07
C ALA A 146 -13.39 1.53 -9.50
N ALA A 147 -14.12 1.04 -10.51
CA ALA A 147 -13.75 1.18 -11.92
C ALA A 147 -13.54 2.63 -12.37
N SER A 148 -14.19 3.61 -11.73
CA SER A 148 -14.02 5.04 -12.03
C SER A 148 -12.69 5.64 -11.53
N LEU A 149 -11.96 4.94 -10.66
CA LEU A 149 -10.75 5.46 -10.04
C LEU A 149 -9.58 5.45 -11.04
N VAL A 150 -8.90 6.58 -11.17
CA VAL A 150 -7.71 6.76 -12.05
C VAL A 150 -6.60 5.74 -11.76
N SER A 151 -6.50 5.28 -10.52
CA SER A 151 -5.50 4.30 -10.07
C SER A 151 -5.89 2.83 -10.32
N MET A 152 -7.09 2.55 -10.85
CA MET A 152 -7.50 1.18 -11.14
C MET A 152 -6.94 0.70 -12.48
N PRO A 153 -6.22 -0.44 -12.50
CA PRO A 153 -5.81 -1.05 -13.74
C PRO A 153 -7.02 -1.55 -14.54
N PRO A 154 -7.04 -1.42 -15.88
CA PRO A 154 -8.18 -1.84 -16.70
C PRO A 154 -8.58 -3.31 -16.50
N TYR A 155 -7.61 -4.21 -16.29
CA TYR A 155 -7.86 -5.65 -16.10
C TYR A 155 -8.49 -6.01 -14.74
N HIS A 156 -8.48 -5.08 -13.77
CA HIS A 156 -9.13 -5.21 -12.47
C HIS A 156 -10.48 -4.49 -12.40
N SER A 157 -10.79 -3.63 -13.39
CA SER A 157 -12.05 -2.90 -13.44
C SER A 157 -13.25 -3.86 -13.42
N ASN A 158 -14.32 -3.47 -12.72
CA ASN A 158 -15.57 -4.25 -12.53
C ASN A 158 -15.43 -5.64 -11.86
N LYS A 159 -14.22 -6.13 -11.59
CA LYS A 159 -13.99 -7.44 -10.94
C LYS A 159 -13.80 -7.33 -9.43
N TYR A 160 -13.05 -6.31 -9.01
CA TYR A 160 -12.68 -6.12 -7.61
C TYR A 160 -13.17 -4.77 -7.11
N GLY A 161 -13.73 -4.77 -5.91
CA GLY A 161 -13.91 -3.59 -5.09
C GLY A 161 -12.57 -3.14 -4.50
N VAL A 162 -12.59 -1.98 -3.86
CA VAL A 162 -11.42 -1.42 -3.18
C VAL A 162 -11.80 -1.13 -1.74
N ALA A 163 -11.11 -1.80 -0.80
CA ALA A 163 -11.15 -1.46 0.61
C ALA A 163 -9.93 -0.59 0.96
N VAL A 164 -10.17 0.49 1.69
CA VAL A 164 -9.13 1.34 2.27
C VAL A 164 -9.02 1.00 3.74
N VAL A 165 -7.84 0.58 4.18
CA VAL A 165 -7.52 0.28 5.58
C VAL A 165 -6.54 1.33 6.08
N GLY A 166 -6.73 1.79 7.31
CA GLY A 166 -5.81 2.69 7.99
C GLY A 166 -5.15 2.01 9.19
N ALA A 167 -3.86 2.25 9.37
CA ALA A 167 -3.04 1.77 10.48
C ALA A 167 -2.57 2.93 11.36
N LEU A 168 -2.44 2.65 12.66
CA LEU A 168 -1.91 3.53 13.71
C LEU A 168 -2.73 4.81 13.88
N GLY A 169 -3.42 4.93 15.02
CA GLY A 169 -4.11 6.17 15.41
C GLY A 169 -3.13 7.34 15.56
N SER A 170 -3.54 8.54 15.15
CA SER A 170 -2.74 9.75 15.30
C SER A 170 -3.63 10.93 15.61
N ASP A 171 -3.04 11.99 16.17
CA ASP A 171 -3.80 13.14 16.60
C ASP A 171 -4.37 13.90 15.40
N PRO A 172 -5.65 14.31 15.45
CA PRO A 172 -6.27 15.04 14.33
C PRO A 172 -5.63 16.39 14.04
N ARG A 173 -4.94 16.98 15.02
CA ARG A 173 -4.22 18.25 14.89
C ARG A 173 -3.03 18.17 13.92
N GLN A 174 -2.47 16.97 13.72
CA GLN A 174 -1.28 16.78 12.87
C GLN A 174 -1.62 16.74 11.37
N PHE A 175 -2.92 16.67 11.01
CA PHE A 175 -3.37 16.49 9.64
C PHE A 175 -4.25 17.64 9.16
N THR A 176 -4.40 17.74 7.84
CA THR A 176 -5.29 18.71 7.22
C THR A 176 -6.76 18.37 7.49
N PRO A 177 -7.66 19.37 7.52
CA PRO A 177 -9.10 19.13 7.72
C PRO A 177 -9.68 18.19 6.65
N GLU A 178 -9.22 18.29 5.40
CA GLU A 178 -9.61 17.39 4.31
C GLU A 178 -9.26 15.93 4.59
N TYR A 179 -8.11 15.68 5.23
CA TYR A 179 -7.70 14.33 5.60
C TYR A 179 -8.57 13.80 6.74
N ASN A 180 -8.86 14.63 7.74
CA ASN A 180 -9.72 14.29 8.86
C ASN A 180 -11.15 13.97 8.40
N ALA A 181 -11.66 14.70 7.40
CA ALA A 181 -13.00 14.47 6.82
C ALA A 181 -13.20 13.05 6.25
N LEU A 182 -12.12 12.35 5.89
CA LEU A 182 -12.20 10.95 5.44
C LEU A 182 -12.70 9.99 6.53
N PHE A 183 -12.47 10.33 7.80
CA PHE A 183 -12.77 9.49 8.95
C PHE A 183 -14.06 9.88 9.67
N GLU A 184 -14.68 11.01 9.33
CA GLU A 184 -15.93 11.47 9.96
C GLU A 184 -17.08 10.47 9.81
N LYS A 185 -17.18 9.84 8.63
CA LYS A 185 -18.20 8.81 8.35
C LYS A 185 -18.08 7.65 9.33
N THR A 186 -16.88 7.10 9.48
CA THR A 186 -16.61 5.99 10.39
C THR A 186 -16.52 6.43 11.85
N GLY A 187 -16.30 7.72 12.12
CA GLY A 187 -16.08 8.25 13.46
C GLY A 187 -14.72 7.91 14.05
N LEU A 188 -13.76 7.41 13.26
CA LEU A 188 -12.45 7.00 13.75
C LEU A 188 -11.47 8.18 13.90
N PRO A 189 -10.46 8.08 14.77
CA PRO A 189 -9.35 9.01 14.74
C PRO A 189 -8.56 8.84 13.43
N PRO A 190 -7.93 9.91 12.93
CA PRO A 190 -7.15 9.84 11.70
C PRO A 190 -5.98 8.87 11.87
N LYS A 191 -5.70 8.14 10.80
CA LYS A 191 -4.67 7.10 10.79
C LYS A 191 -3.41 7.59 10.11
N LYS A 192 -2.23 7.22 10.62
CA LYS A 192 -0.93 7.66 10.05
C LYS A 192 -0.67 7.09 8.66
N LYS A 193 -1.13 5.85 8.41
CA LYS A 193 -0.91 5.18 7.13
C LYS A 193 -2.19 4.59 6.57
N LEU A 194 -2.47 4.95 5.32
CA LEU A 194 -3.53 4.33 4.52
C LEU A 194 -2.95 3.32 3.53
N GLY A 195 -3.70 2.23 3.34
CA GLY A 195 -3.40 1.14 2.42
C GLY A 195 -4.66 0.74 1.68
N ARG A 196 -4.53 0.45 0.39
CA ARG A 196 -5.63 -0.02 -0.44
C ARG A 196 -5.45 -1.51 -0.71
N PHE A 197 -6.56 -2.23 -0.64
CA PHE A 197 -6.64 -3.65 -0.94
C PHE A 197 -7.70 -3.87 -2.01
N TYR A 198 -7.41 -4.77 -2.95
CA TYR A 198 -8.39 -5.24 -3.91
C TYR A 198 -9.18 -6.38 -3.26
N VAL A 199 -10.49 -6.27 -3.30
CA VAL A 199 -11.39 -7.15 -2.55
C VAL A 199 -12.48 -7.65 -3.48
N THR A 200 -12.80 -8.93 -3.42
CA THR A 200 -13.97 -9.47 -4.12
C THR A 200 -15.26 -9.01 -3.43
N PRO A 201 -16.37 -8.80 -4.14
CA PRO A 201 -17.64 -8.37 -3.54
C PRO A 201 -18.09 -9.21 -2.33
N ASN A 202 -17.86 -10.53 -2.40
CA ASN A 202 -18.19 -11.48 -1.33
C ASN A 202 -17.38 -11.26 -0.04
N ALA A 203 -16.23 -10.60 -0.13
CA ALA A 203 -15.33 -10.31 0.98
C ALA A 203 -15.39 -8.82 1.39
N ALA A 204 -16.45 -8.12 1.03
CA ALA A 204 -16.67 -6.74 1.42
C ALA A 204 -16.78 -6.62 2.95
N ILE A 205 -16.14 -5.60 3.52
CA ILE A 205 -16.15 -5.33 4.95
C ILE A 205 -16.70 -3.94 5.16
N GLN A 206 -17.57 -3.83 6.17
CA GLN A 206 -18.16 -2.57 6.56
C GLN A 206 -17.09 -1.58 7.07
N PRO A 207 -17.14 -0.30 6.64
CA PRO A 207 -16.31 0.75 7.22
C PRO A 207 -16.48 0.86 8.74
N GLY A 208 -15.40 1.07 9.47
CA GLY A 208 -15.35 1.08 10.93
C GLY A 208 -14.84 -0.24 11.53
N THR A 209 -14.96 -1.36 10.81
CA THR A 209 -14.57 -2.68 11.35
C THR A 209 -13.07 -2.74 11.71
N PRO A 210 -12.70 -3.20 12.92
CA PRO A 210 -11.31 -3.37 13.32
C PRO A 210 -10.72 -4.64 12.70
N LEU A 211 -9.43 -4.60 12.37
CA LEU A 211 -8.67 -5.74 11.84
C LEU A 211 -7.53 -6.09 12.80
N THR A 212 -7.54 -7.32 13.31
CA THR A 212 -6.52 -7.82 14.24
C THR A 212 -5.54 -8.76 13.54
N CYS A 213 -4.53 -9.25 14.26
CA CYS A 213 -3.61 -10.26 13.74
C CYS A 213 -4.32 -11.60 13.41
N MET A 214 -5.43 -11.91 14.10
CA MET A 214 -6.27 -13.10 13.91
C MET A 214 -6.99 -13.14 12.57
N HIS A 215 -6.89 -12.07 11.77
CA HIS A 215 -7.26 -12.12 10.36
C HIS A 215 -6.53 -13.24 9.61
N PHE A 216 -5.30 -13.58 10.00
CA PHE A 216 -4.56 -14.71 9.45
C PHE A 216 -4.54 -15.88 10.43
N ARG A 217 -4.32 -17.09 9.91
CA ARG A 217 -4.06 -18.28 10.73
C ARG A 217 -2.60 -18.65 10.68
N VAL A 218 -2.17 -19.39 11.70
CA VAL A 218 -0.84 -19.98 11.71
C VAL A 218 -0.76 -21.04 10.60
N GLY A 219 0.38 -21.13 9.92
CA GLY A 219 0.57 -22.00 8.77
C GLY A 219 0.15 -21.39 7.43
N ASP A 220 -0.66 -20.32 7.43
CA ASP A 220 -1.02 -19.61 6.20
C ASP A 220 0.20 -18.95 5.55
N TYR A 221 0.13 -18.80 4.23
CA TYR A 221 1.12 -18.04 3.49
C TYR A 221 0.59 -16.64 3.16
N VAL A 222 1.48 -15.65 3.30
CA VAL A 222 1.19 -14.24 3.03
C VAL A 222 2.17 -13.62 2.04
N ASP A 223 1.67 -12.63 1.31
CA ASP A 223 2.46 -11.72 0.49
C ASP A 223 2.68 -10.40 1.24
N VAL A 224 3.93 -9.96 1.28
CA VAL A 224 4.35 -8.82 2.09
C VAL A 224 4.93 -7.75 1.19
N GLN A 225 4.33 -6.57 1.20
CA GLN A 225 4.73 -5.42 0.38
C GLN A 225 5.14 -4.23 1.25
N ALA A 226 6.32 -3.66 1.00
CA ALA A 226 6.75 -2.45 1.68
C ALA A 226 7.69 -1.61 0.81
N LYS A 227 7.96 -0.38 1.25
CA LYS A 227 9.02 0.43 0.67
C LYS A 227 10.38 -0.07 1.12
N THR A 228 11.27 -0.29 0.17
CA THR A 228 12.66 -0.68 0.43
C THR A 228 13.45 0.46 1.06
N ILE A 229 14.51 0.12 1.80
CA ILE A 229 15.41 1.09 2.42
C ILE A 229 16.00 2.00 1.33
N ASP A 230 15.89 3.31 1.52
CA ASP A 230 16.48 4.29 0.63
C ASP A 230 18.00 4.31 0.77
N ARG A 231 18.72 4.11 -0.34
CA ARG A 231 20.19 4.16 -0.39
C ARG A 231 20.68 5.36 -1.20
N GLY A 232 19.80 6.27 -1.63
CA GLY A 232 20.15 7.45 -2.42
C GLY A 232 20.74 7.12 -3.79
N PHE A 233 21.54 8.04 -4.34
CA PHE A 233 22.20 7.85 -5.64
C PHE A 233 23.36 6.86 -5.52
N GLN A 234 23.23 5.70 -6.16
CA GLN A 234 24.22 4.63 -6.12
C GLN A 234 24.93 4.43 -7.46
N GLY A 235 26.21 4.09 -7.35
CA GLY A 235 27.04 3.68 -8.49
C GLY A 235 26.62 2.32 -9.05
N VAL A 236 27.14 1.99 -10.23
CA VAL A 236 26.74 0.80 -11.01
C VAL A 236 27.02 -0.52 -10.31
N ILE A 237 28.10 -0.58 -9.52
CA ILE A 237 28.49 -1.77 -8.78
C ILE A 237 27.45 -2.08 -7.70
N LYS A 238 27.11 -1.11 -6.85
CA LYS A 238 26.17 -1.33 -5.74
C LYS A 238 24.72 -1.45 -6.20
N ARG A 239 24.34 -0.72 -7.26
CA ARG A 239 22.98 -0.73 -7.81
C ARG A 239 22.67 -1.98 -8.64
N TRP A 240 23.63 -2.47 -9.42
CA TRP A 240 23.39 -3.52 -10.43
C TRP A 240 24.29 -4.76 -10.28
N GLY A 241 25.20 -4.81 -9.30
CA GLY A 241 26.11 -5.93 -9.11
C GLY A 241 27.18 -6.06 -10.20
N MET A 242 27.56 -4.97 -10.86
CA MET A 242 28.63 -5.00 -11.88
C MET A 242 30.01 -5.22 -11.25
N LYS A 243 30.90 -5.95 -11.92
CA LYS A 243 32.22 -6.33 -11.38
C LYS A 243 33.20 -5.15 -11.26
N GLY A 244 33.10 -4.14 -12.13
CA GLY A 244 34.10 -3.07 -12.21
C GLY A 244 35.35 -3.46 -13.02
N LEU A 245 36.43 -2.69 -12.87
CA LEU A 245 37.74 -2.94 -13.49
C LEU A 245 38.76 -3.34 -12.41
N PRO A 246 39.85 -4.06 -12.77
CA PRO A 246 40.84 -4.50 -11.80
C PRO A 246 41.52 -3.33 -11.06
N ALA A 247 42.06 -3.62 -9.89
CA ALA A 247 42.78 -2.65 -9.07
C ALA A 247 44.23 -2.43 -9.54
N SER A 248 44.89 -3.48 -10.04
CA SER A 248 46.27 -3.48 -10.52
C SER A 248 46.37 -3.50 -12.06
N HIS A 249 47.60 -3.67 -12.59
CA HIS A 249 47.91 -3.78 -14.02
C HIS A 249 47.52 -2.55 -14.87
N GLY A 250 47.80 -1.34 -14.36
CA GLY A 250 47.75 -0.10 -15.15
C GLY A 250 46.36 0.55 -15.30
N VAL A 251 45.33 0.07 -14.61
CA VAL A 251 44.00 0.72 -14.64
C VAL A 251 44.05 2.05 -13.90
N THR A 252 43.80 3.16 -14.62
CA THR A 252 43.81 4.51 -14.05
C THR A 252 42.38 5.06 -13.91
N LYS A 253 41.99 5.47 -12.69
CA LYS A 253 40.73 6.18 -12.36
C LYS A 253 39.43 5.51 -12.83
N ALA A 254 39.45 4.22 -13.15
CA ALA A 254 38.33 3.51 -13.78
C ALA A 254 37.77 2.33 -12.98
N HIS A 255 38.34 1.99 -11.82
CA HIS A 255 38.00 0.79 -11.03
C HIS A 255 36.49 0.57 -10.80
N ARG A 256 35.72 1.65 -10.62
CA ARG A 256 34.27 1.60 -10.33
C ARG A 256 33.37 2.16 -11.45
N ARG A 257 33.93 2.39 -12.64
CA ARG A 257 33.18 2.90 -13.79
C ARG A 257 32.32 1.80 -14.41
N MET A 258 31.32 2.22 -15.19
CA MET A 258 30.45 1.33 -15.98
C MET A 258 31.20 0.53 -17.04
N GLY A 259 32.28 1.09 -17.60
CA GLY A 259 32.86 0.62 -18.85
C GLY A 259 31.97 1.00 -20.04
N SER A 260 32.00 0.19 -21.10
CA SER A 260 31.22 0.45 -22.31
C SER A 260 29.71 0.35 -22.06
N ILE A 261 28.98 1.40 -22.44
CA ILE A 261 27.51 1.43 -22.39
C ILE A 261 26.91 0.58 -23.52
N GLY A 262 27.72 0.25 -24.55
CA GLY A 262 27.30 -0.44 -25.77
C GLY A 262 26.47 0.44 -26.70
N GLY A 263 26.36 0.01 -27.96
CA GLY A 263 25.64 0.70 -29.03
C GLY A 263 26.08 0.16 -30.39
N ARG A 264 25.20 0.15 -31.39
CA ARG A 264 25.62 -0.04 -32.79
C ARG A 264 26.03 1.33 -33.34
N PRO A 265 27.10 1.46 -34.14
CA PRO A 265 27.50 2.73 -34.74
C PRO A 265 26.34 3.45 -35.45
N ASN A 266 25.50 2.66 -36.14
CA ASN A 266 24.36 3.17 -36.92
C ASN A 266 23.11 3.50 -36.09
N ARG A 267 23.18 3.42 -34.75
CA ARG A 267 22.06 3.75 -33.86
C ARG A 267 22.58 4.70 -32.77
N ALA A 268 22.40 6.01 -32.99
CA ALA A 268 22.87 7.08 -32.11
C ALA A 268 22.21 7.11 -30.71
N ALA A 269 21.25 6.23 -30.43
CA ALA A 269 20.49 6.21 -29.19
C ALA A 269 20.82 4.98 -28.34
N PHE A 270 21.03 5.22 -27.04
CA PHE A 270 21.15 4.17 -26.04
C PHE A 270 19.84 3.38 -25.91
N LYS A 271 19.95 2.07 -25.63
CA LYS A 271 18.77 1.23 -25.39
C LYS A 271 18.04 1.71 -24.14
N LYS A 272 16.73 1.98 -24.24
CA LYS A 272 15.87 2.30 -23.10
C LYS A 272 15.96 1.19 -22.05
N GLY A 273 16.05 1.56 -20.77
CA GLY A 273 16.23 0.61 -19.66
C GLY A 273 17.64 0.06 -19.50
N LYS A 274 18.66 0.62 -20.19
CA LYS A 274 20.06 0.27 -19.91
C LYS A 274 20.39 0.58 -18.44
N LYS A 275 20.93 -0.43 -17.75
CA LYS A 275 21.42 -0.31 -16.37
C LYS A 275 22.46 0.81 -16.29
N MET A 276 22.23 1.83 -15.46
CA MET A 276 23.05 3.04 -15.27
C MET A 276 23.07 3.46 -13.79
N PRO A 277 24.06 4.24 -13.31
CA PRO A 277 24.05 4.73 -11.93
C PRO A 277 22.79 5.60 -11.69
N GLY A 278 22.34 5.67 -10.44
CA GLY A 278 21.10 6.39 -10.11
C GLY A 278 20.54 6.01 -8.75
N HIS A 279 19.37 6.55 -8.45
CA HIS A 279 18.68 6.29 -7.19
C HIS A 279 18.39 4.79 -6.98
N MET A 280 18.69 4.28 -5.79
CA MET A 280 18.47 2.88 -5.42
C MET A 280 17.69 2.82 -4.10
N GLY A 281 16.63 2.01 -4.08
CA GLY A 281 15.75 1.90 -2.91
C GLY A 281 14.62 2.93 -2.94
N ASN A 282 13.87 3.01 -1.84
CA ASN A 282 12.61 3.79 -1.74
C ASN A 282 11.50 3.32 -2.72
N ASP A 283 11.72 2.18 -3.38
CA ASP A 283 10.77 1.54 -4.28
C ASP A 283 9.91 0.55 -3.49
N ILE A 284 8.65 0.38 -3.92
CA ILE A 284 7.73 -0.58 -3.34
C ILE A 284 8.04 -1.97 -3.92
N VAL A 285 8.41 -2.91 -3.07
CA VAL A 285 8.70 -4.30 -3.43
C VAL A 285 7.77 -5.23 -2.67
N MET A 286 7.33 -6.30 -3.31
CA MET A 286 6.50 -7.35 -2.73
C MET A 286 7.28 -8.67 -2.70
N LEU A 287 7.30 -9.32 -1.55
CA LEU A 287 7.75 -10.70 -1.39
C LEU A 287 6.54 -11.61 -1.33
N LEU A 288 6.63 -12.76 -2.00
CA LEU A 288 5.51 -13.67 -2.15
C LEU A 288 5.73 -14.96 -1.35
N GLY A 289 4.66 -15.50 -0.77
CA GLY A 289 4.67 -16.86 -0.22
C GLY A 289 5.46 -17.05 1.07
N LEU A 290 5.38 -16.11 2.00
CA LEU A 290 5.99 -16.21 3.33
C LEU A 290 5.04 -16.90 4.31
N LYS A 291 5.45 -18.01 4.92
CA LYS A 291 4.65 -18.75 5.93
C LYS A 291 4.54 -17.95 7.23
N ILE A 292 3.40 -18.00 7.91
CA ILE A 292 3.23 -17.50 9.28
C ILE A 292 3.54 -18.64 10.26
N TRP A 293 4.53 -18.44 11.13
CA TRP A 293 4.99 -19.46 12.10
C TRP A 293 4.33 -19.35 13.46
N ARG A 294 4.02 -18.12 13.87
CA ARG A 294 3.43 -17.80 15.17
C ARG A 294 2.60 -16.55 15.07
N ILE A 295 1.52 -16.50 15.83
CA ILE A 295 0.69 -15.31 16.01
C ILE A 295 0.58 -15.05 17.51
N ASN A 296 0.82 -13.81 17.92
CA ASN A 296 0.58 -13.35 19.29
C ASN A 296 -0.67 -12.48 19.31
N THR A 297 -1.69 -12.92 20.04
CA THR A 297 -3.03 -12.30 20.08
C THR A 297 -3.04 -11.04 20.93
N LYS A 298 -2.34 -11.07 22.08
CA LYS A 298 -2.26 -9.97 23.05
C LYS A 298 -1.64 -8.69 22.47
N TYR A 299 -0.52 -8.81 21.77
CA TYR A 299 0.20 -7.67 21.19
C TYR A 299 -0.07 -7.47 19.70
N ASN A 300 -0.93 -8.30 19.10
CA ASN A 300 -1.24 -8.33 17.68
C ASN A 300 0.01 -8.46 16.78
N ILE A 301 0.88 -9.44 17.06
CA ILE A 301 2.14 -9.63 16.32
C ILE A 301 2.07 -10.88 15.46
N LEU A 302 2.44 -10.74 14.18
CA LEU A 302 2.65 -11.83 13.24
C LEU A 302 4.14 -12.16 13.13
N TYR A 303 4.48 -13.44 13.23
CA TYR A 303 5.84 -13.94 13.00
C TYR A 303 5.91 -14.54 11.60
N VAL A 304 6.40 -13.75 10.64
CA VAL A 304 6.46 -14.12 9.23
C VAL A 304 7.83 -14.72 8.91
N SER A 305 7.85 -15.78 8.09
CA SER A 305 9.06 -16.47 7.68
C SER A 305 10.04 -15.55 6.92
N GLY A 306 11.31 -15.68 7.26
CA GLY A 306 12.44 -15.05 6.59
C GLY A 306 12.82 -13.67 7.15
N PRO A 307 14.11 -13.28 7.03
CA PRO A 307 14.59 -11.95 7.43
C PRO A 307 14.32 -10.87 6.36
N ASN A 308 13.83 -11.27 5.18
CA ASN A 308 13.90 -10.49 3.95
C ASN A 308 12.79 -9.44 3.80
N VAL A 309 11.90 -9.26 4.78
CA VAL A 309 10.80 -8.30 4.67
C VAL A 309 11.34 -6.92 4.29
N PRO A 310 10.86 -6.30 3.19
CA PRO A 310 11.40 -5.05 2.71
C PRO A 310 11.18 -3.91 3.71
N GLY A 311 12.12 -2.97 3.72
CA GLY A 311 12.03 -1.74 4.50
C GLY A 311 12.79 -1.75 5.83
N PRO A 312 12.98 -0.55 6.42
CA PRO A 312 13.64 -0.39 7.70
C PRO A 312 12.77 -0.93 8.85
N VAL A 313 13.39 -1.09 10.01
CA VAL A 313 12.68 -1.32 11.26
C VAL A 313 11.77 -0.12 11.57
N HIS A 314 10.60 -0.38 12.14
CA HIS A 314 9.45 0.52 12.31
C HIS A 314 8.85 1.08 11.01
N GLY A 315 9.20 0.49 9.86
CA GLY A 315 8.53 0.78 8.59
C GLY A 315 7.16 0.13 8.49
N PHE A 316 6.22 0.80 7.82
CA PHE A 316 4.92 0.22 7.48
C PHE A 316 5.04 -0.81 6.36
N VAL A 317 4.34 -1.91 6.55
CA VAL A 317 4.32 -3.09 5.71
C VAL A 317 2.87 -3.45 5.41
N ARG A 318 2.55 -3.76 4.17
CA ARG A 318 1.25 -4.25 3.74
C ARG A 318 1.30 -5.77 3.64
N VAL A 319 0.46 -6.46 4.40
CA VAL A 319 0.38 -7.92 4.45
C VAL A 319 -0.95 -8.36 3.87
N MET A 320 -0.94 -9.32 2.96
CA MET A 320 -2.12 -9.85 2.26
C MET A 320 -1.97 -11.36 2.12
N ASP A 321 -3.05 -12.06 1.79
CA ASP A 321 -2.95 -13.47 1.38
C ASP A 321 -2.09 -13.62 0.13
N THR A 322 -1.49 -14.80 -0.03
CA THR A 322 -0.69 -15.10 -1.21
C THR A 322 -1.47 -15.06 -2.52
N GLY A 323 -0.85 -14.49 -3.55
CA GLY A 323 -1.25 -14.69 -4.95
C GLY A 323 -0.80 -16.02 -5.56
N LEU A 324 0.01 -16.80 -4.84
CA LEU A 324 0.55 -18.09 -5.31
C LEU A 324 -0.47 -19.21 -5.09
N HIS A 325 -1.07 -19.70 -6.19
CA HIS A 325 -2.13 -20.72 -6.17
C HIS A 325 -1.76 -22.01 -5.41
N TYR A 326 -0.51 -22.48 -5.52
CA TYR A 326 -0.07 -23.74 -4.91
C TYR A 326 0.21 -23.66 -3.40
N LYS A 327 0.25 -22.44 -2.83
CA LYS A 327 0.43 -22.21 -1.39
C LYS A 327 -0.86 -21.82 -0.67
N MET A 328 -1.98 -21.76 -1.39
CA MET A 328 -3.26 -21.40 -0.78
C MET A 328 -3.85 -22.62 -0.06
N ASN A 329 -4.28 -22.44 1.17
CA ASN A 329 -4.99 -23.47 1.92
C ASN A 329 -6.46 -23.51 1.48
N ILE A 330 -6.76 -24.33 0.47
CA ILE A 330 -8.12 -24.48 -0.07
C ILE A 330 -8.98 -25.37 0.84
N ALA A 331 -8.36 -26.36 1.49
CA ALA A 331 -9.06 -27.33 2.32
C ALA A 331 -9.58 -26.70 3.62
N ASN A 332 -8.78 -25.83 4.24
CA ASN A 332 -9.18 -25.07 5.42
C ASN A 332 -9.02 -23.57 5.14
N PRO A 333 -10.05 -22.92 4.57
CA PRO A 333 -9.96 -21.51 4.22
C PRO A 333 -9.84 -20.63 5.47
N PRO A 334 -9.11 -19.51 5.38
CA PRO A 334 -8.94 -18.60 6.51
C PRO A 334 -10.24 -17.80 6.76
N PRO A 335 -10.37 -17.08 7.90
CA PRO A 335 -11.62 -16.42 8.26
C PRO A 335 -12.05 -15.40 7.20
N MET A 336 -13.36 -15.34 6.95
CA MET A 336 -14.00 -14.55 5.90
C MET A 336 -15.20 -13.78 6.49
N PRO A 337 -15.38 -12.48 6.17
CA PRO A 337 -14.42 -11.61 5.48
C PRO A 337 -13.18 -11.29 6.32
N THR A 338 -13.31 -11.33 7.64
CA THR A 338 -12.28 -11.12 8.66
C THR A 338 -12.58 -11.99 9.86
N CYS A 339 -11.69 -12.04 10.84
CA CYS A 339 -11.99 -12.64 12.15
C CYS A 339 -12.68 -11.61 13.06
N TYR A 340 -13.92 -11.89 13.47
CA TYR A 340 -14.65 -11.09 14.45
C TYR A 340 -14.41 -11.61 15.87
N ALA A 341 -14.50 -10.73 16.86
CA ALA A 341 -14.34 -11.11 18.27
C ALA A 341 -15.40 -12.13 18.73
N GLU A 342 -16.59 -12.08 18.14
CA GLU A 342 -17.71 -12.99 18.42
C GLU A 342 -17.44 -14.44 17.98
N ASP A 343 -16.64 -14.62 16.92
CA ASP A 343 -16.33 -15.95 16.36
C ASP A 343 -15.15 -16.62 17.09
N LEU A 344 -14.48 -15.87 17.96
CA LEU A 344 -13.32 -16.36 18.68
C LEU A 344 -13.76 -17.08 19.98
N PRO A 345 -13.04 -18.14 20.39
CA PRO A 345 -13.24 -18.74 21.70
C PRO A 345 -13.07 -17.71 22.82
N GLU A 346 -13.82 -17.86 23.92
CA GLU A 346 -13.76 -16.96 25.09
C GLU A 346 -12.34 -16.88 25.69
N GLU A 347 -11.61 -17.99 25.68
CA GLU A 347 -10.21 -18.07 26.08
C GLU A 347 -9.34 -18.49 24.89
N ILE A 348 -8.57 -17.55 24.36
CA ILE A 348 -7.57 -17.81 23.32
C ILE A 348 -6.19 -17.80 23.98
N SER A 349 -5.33 -18.75 23.61
CA SER A 349 -3.94 -18.71 24.04
C SER A 349 -3.27 -17.41 23.58
N GLU A 350 -2.38 -16.86 24.42
CA GLU A 350 -1.66 -15.62 24.08
C GLU A 350 -0.81 -15.78 22.81
N ASP A 351 -0.29 -16.98 22.59
CA ASP A 351 0.48 -17.36 21.42
C ASP A 351 -0.13 -18.60 20.74
N LEU A 352 -0.25 -18.51 19.42
CA LEU A 352 -0.60 -19.60 18.52
C LEU A 352 0.65 -20.00 17.77
N PHE A 353 1.03 -21.27 17.84
CA PHE A 353 2.26 -21.81 17.24
C PHE A 353 1.94 -22.77 16.11
N ASP A 354 2.81 -22.81 15.10
CA ASP A 354 2.75 -23.80 14.03
C ASP A 354 3.18 -25.18 14.57
N GLU A 355 2.65 -26.25 13.98
CA GLU A 355 2.92 -27.62 14.41
C GLU A 355 4.41 -27.96 14.36
N ASP A 356 5.14 -27.42 13.39
CA ASP A 356 6.57 -27.70 13.21
C ASP A 356 7.46 -26.85 14.14
N LEU A 357 6.91 -25.83 14.79
CA LEU A 357 7.69 -24.88 15.58
C LEU A 357 7.97 -25.42 16.99
N PHE A 358 9.21 -25.28 17.46
CA PHE A 358 9.59 -25.63 18.82
C PHE A 358 9.08 -24.57 19.80
N GLN A 359 8.43 -25.00 20.87
CA GLN A 359 7.98 -24.14 21.96
C GLN A 359 9.02 -24.13 23.07
N PHE A 360 9.48 -22.96 23.50
CA PHE A 360 10.52 -22.86 24.54
C PHE A 360 10.06 -23.34 25.93
N SER A 361 8.76 -23.51 26.14
CA SER A 361 8.20 -24.13 27.34
C SER A 361 8.30 -25.66 27.33
N SER A 362 8.44 -26.27 26.15
CA SER A 362 8.56 -27.71 25.98
C SER A 362 9.98 -28.19 26.31
N PRO A 363 10.17 -29.46 26.72
CA PRO A 363 11.49 -29.98 27.06
C PRO A 363 12.45 -29.91 25.86
N SER A 364 13.75 -29.87 26.14
CA SER A 364 14.79 -29.84 25.13
C SER A 364 14.65 -31.00 24.13
N ILE A 365 14.93 -30.71 22.86
CA ILE A 365 14.87 -31.69 21.77
C ILE A 365 15.93 -32.77 22.01
N THR A 366 15.50 -34.04 22.00
CA THR A 366 16.37 -35.21 22.07
C THR A 366 16.22 -36.03 20.80
N TYR A 367 17.34 -36.33 20.14
CA TYR A 367 17.36 -37.18 18.95
C TYR A 367 17.67 -38.62 19.37
N SER A 368 16.86 -39.56 18.91
CA SER A 368 17.14 -40.98 19.10
C SER A 368 18.26 -41.42 18.15
N GLU A 369 18.97 -42.52 18.45
CA GLU A 369 20.02 -43.03 17.56
C GLU A 369 19.46 -43.45 16.18
N SER A 370 18.16 -43.73 16.09
CA SER A 370 17.45 -43.98 14.83
C SER A 370 17.23 -42.75 13.95
N ASP A 371 17.43 -41.53 14.46
CA ASP A 371 17.24 -40.27 13.73
C ASP A 371 18.54 -39.75 13.07
N LYS A 372 19.68 -40.41 13.32
CA LYS A 372 20.99 -40.13 12.69
C LYS A 372 21.13 -40.86 11.37
#